data_AF-A0A4Y2JUX7-F1
#
_entry.id   AF-A0A4Y2JUX7-F1
#
_cell.length_a   1.000
_cell.length_b   1.000
_cell.length_c   1.000
_cell.angle_alpha   90.00
_cell.angle_beta   90.00
_cell.angle_gamma   90.00
#
_symmetry.space_group_name_H-M   'P 1'
#
loop_
_entity.id
_entity.type
_entity.pdbx_description
1 polymer ?
#
loop_
_entity_poly.entity_id
_entity_poly.type
_entity_poly.pdbx_seq_one_letter_code
_entity_poly.pdbx_strand_id
1 'polypeptide(L)'
;MLPGTRARELMESYPLTSDNYQKAVSALKDRFGEKELLTEIYIRELLKLIMSNVQSHGKDRLSLSKLFNKIESHFRSLESMGIDQEKNAAWLYPMFESCLSTDILHAWQRSPQFNKDDKEKETQSRLSNLLEFLRKEVEYEGRVKLVRTTFGTPFVPREERGRGAKPKAGKGSAYSQRS
;
A
#
# COMPACT_ATOMS: atom_id res chain seq x y z
N MET A 1 -8.23 17.80 16.58
CA MET A 1 -9.07 16.62 16.84
C MET A 1 -10.40 16.78 16.11
N LEU A 2 -10.97 15.68 15.60
CA LEU A 2 -12.24 15.73 14.88
C LEU A 2 -13.40 16.08 15.86
N PRO A 3 -14.34 16.96 15.47
CA PRO A 3 -15.58 17.19 16.23
C PRO A 3 -16.30 15.88 16.59
N GLY A 4 -16.84 15.78 17.81
CA GLY A 4 -17.62 14.62 18.25
C GLY A 4 -16.81 13.37 18.62
N THR A 5 -15.49 13.47 18.75
CA THR A 5 -14.65 12.35 19.21
C THR A 5 -14.48 12.36 20.72
N ARG A 6 -14.40 11.17 21.34
CA ARG A 6 -14.16 11.03 22.80
C ARG A 6 -12.90 11.75 23.29
N ALA A 7 -11.85 11.79 22.46
CA ALA A 7 -10.62 12.50 22.78
C ALA A 7 -10.83 14.03 22.82
N ARG A 8 -11.65 14.55 21.92
CA ARG A 8 -12.02 15.97 21.89
C ARG A 8 -12.90 16.34 23.09
N GLU A 9 -13.91 15.53 23.40
CA GLU A 9 -14.76 15.73 24.59
C GLU A 9 -13.93 15.75 25.88
N LEU A 10 -12.93 14.86 25.99
CA LEU A 10 -12.00 14.87 27.10
C LEU A 10 -11.21 16.20 27.17
N MET A 11 -10.69 16.69 26.04
CA MET A 11 -9.96 17.97 26.00
C MET A 11 -10.82 19.18 26.32
N GLU A 12 -12.07 19.20 25.86
CA GLU A 12 -13.01 20.29 26.14
C GLU A 12 -13.45 20.33 27.62
N SER A 13 -13.29 19.23 28.37
CA SER A 13 -13.58 19.20 29.81
C SER A 13 -12.54 19.92 30.69
N TYR A 14 -11.34 20.18 30.16
CA TYR A 14 -10.28 20.88 30.91
C TYR A 14 -10.35 22.40 30.63
N PRO A 15 -10.38 23.25 31.68
CA PRO A 15 -10.24 24.70 31.49
C PRO A 15 -8.90 25.06 30.84
N LEU A 16 -8.92 26.09 29.97
CA LEU A 16 -7.76 26.57 29.18
C LEU A 16 -6.76 27.36 30.05
N THR A 17 -6.16 26.71 31.03
CA THR A 17 -5.14 27.30 31.92
C THR A 17 -3.81 26.54 31.82
N SER A 18 -2.70 27.22 32.08
CA SER A 18 -1.35 26.63 32.08
C SER A 18 -1.27 25.37 32.95
N ASP A 19 -1.91 25.41 34.11
CA ASP A 19 -1.86 24.36 35.13
C ASP A 19 -2.59 23.08 34.69
N ASN A 20 -3.50 23.18 33.72
CA ASN A 20 -4.30 22.07 33.23
C ASN A 20 -3.73 21.40 31.98
N TYR A 21 -2.77 22.01 31.27
CA TYR A 21 -2.22 21.42 30.05
C TYR A 21 -1.56 20.05 30.30
N GLN A 22 -0.75 19.94 31.37
CA GLN A 22 -0.13 18.66 31.70
C GLN A 22 -1.16 17.62 32.15
N LYS A 23 -2.19 18.03 32.90
CA LYS A 23 -3.28 17.13 33.33
C LYS A 23 -4.05 16.60 32.13
N ALA A 24 -4.35 17.45 31.15
CA ALA A 24 -5.00 17.08 29.91
C ALA A 24 -4.15 16.07 29.11
N VAL A 25 -2.84 16.32 28.96
CA VAL A 25 -1.92 15.38 28.30
C VAL A 25 -1.86 14.04 29.01
N SER A 26 -1.75 14.03 30.35
CA SER A 26 -1.76 12.80 31.14
C SER A 26 -3.07 12.03 30.96
N ALA A 27 -4.22 12.70 31.05
CA ALA A 27 -5.51 12.06 30.86
C ALA A 27 -5.70 11.47 29.46
N LEU A 28 -5.13 12.10 28.41
CA LEU A 28 -5.11 11.51 27.07
C LEU A 28 -4.27 10.24 27.02
N LYS A 29 -3.09 10.24 27.64
CA LYS A 29 -2.21 9.07 27.70
C LYS A 29 -2.86 7.94 28.50
N ASP A 30 -3.45 8.23 29.64
CA ASP A 30 -4.08 7.23 30.49
C ASP A 30 -5.30 6.60 29.80
N ARG A 31 -6.09 7.42 29.08
CA ARG A 31 -7.34 6.95 28.47
C ARG A 31 -7.16 6.33 27.08
N PHE A 32 -6.18 6.79 26.30
CA PHE A 32 -6.01 6.40 24.89
C PHE A 32 -4.61 5.86 24.55
N GLY A 33 -3.66 5.91 25.48
CA GLY A 33 -2.27 5.53 25.27
C GLY A 33 -1.90 4.14 25.79
N GLU A 34 -2.90 3.31 26.14
CA GLU A 34 -2.70 1.93 26.56
C GLU A 34 -2.07 1.13 25.39
N LYS A 35 -0.79 0.80 25.53
CA LYS A 35 0.04 0.29 24.43
C LYS A 35 -0.37 -1.10 23.97
N GLU A 36 -0.85 -1.95 24.88
CA GLU A 36 -1.21 -3.33 24.57
C GLU A 36 -2.48 -3.33 23.71
N LEU A 37 -3.52 -2.57 24.11
CA LEU A 37 -4.73 -2.37 23.31
C LEU A 37 -4.43 -1.71 21.96
N LEU A 38 -3.58 -0.67 21.93
CA LEU A 38 -3.20 -0.02 20.67
C LEU A 38 -2.48 -0.99 19.73
N THR A 39 -1.59 -1.83 20.27
CA THR A 39 -0.91 -2.88 19.53
C THR A 39 -1.92 -3.84 18.90
N GLU A 40 -2.88 -4.33 19.68
CA GLU A 40 -3.95 -5.19 19.16
C GLU A 40 -4.74 -4.52 18.02
N ILE A 41 -5.11 -3.25 18.19
CA ILE A 41 -5.85 -2.49 17.18
C ILE A 41 -5.04 -2.44 15.88
N TYR A 42 -3.76 -2.05 15.93
CA TYR A 42 -2.93 -1.94 14.73
C TYR A 42 -2.68 -3.28 14.06
N ILE A 43 -2.52 -4.37 14.81
CA ILE A 43 -2.40 -5.72 14.24
C ILE A 43 -3.72 -6.13 13.56
N ARG A 44 -4.87 -5.86 14.17
CA ARG A 44 -6.19 -6.17 13.57
C ARG A 44 -6.45 -5.33 12.32
N GLU A 45 -6.01 -4.07 12.29
CA GLU A 45 -6.09 -3.24 11.08
C GLU A 45 -5.17 -3.76 9.97
N LEU A 46 -3.97 -4.22 10.30
CA LEU A 46 -3.07 -4.87 9.35
C LEU A 46 -3.69 -6.16 8.79
N LEU A 47 -4.26 -7.01 9.65
CA LEU A 47 -5.00 -8.20 9.22
C LEU A 47 -6.16 -7.84 8.29
N LYS A 48 -6.90 -6.78 8.59
CA LYS A 48 -7.98 -6.28 7.74
C LYS A 48 -7.46 -5.79 6.38
N LEU A 49 -6.29 -5.15 6.33
CA LEU A 49 -5.63 -4.77 5.09
C LEU A 49 -5.27 -5.99 4.25
N ILE A 50 -4.70 -7.04 4.86
CA ILE A 50 -4.37 -8.30 4.19
C ILE A 50 -5.64 -8.91 3.59
N MET A 51 -6.68 -9.12 4.40
CA MET A 51 -7.94 -9.72 3.94
C MET A 51 -8.56 -8.92 2.80
N SER A 52 -8.59 -7.60 2.92
CA SER A 52 -9.11 -6.72 1.87
C SER A 52 -8.35 -6.91 0.55
N ASN A 53 -7.03 -6.93 0.57
CA ASN A 53 -6.23 -7.09 -0.65
C ASN A 53 -6.27 -8.51 -1.23
N VAL A 54 -6.41 -9.54 -0.40
CA VAL A 54 -6.54 -10.94 -0.84
C VAL A 54 -7.89 -11.17 -1.51
N GLN A 55 -8.96 -10.60 -0.97
CA GLN A 55 -10.33 -10.76 -1.48
C GLN A 55 -10.66 -9.81 -2.65
N SER A 56 -9.93 -8.70 -2.78
CA SER A 56 -10.17 -7.72 -3.84
C SER A 56 -9.63 -8.21 -5.19
N HIS A 57 -10.44 -8.03 -6.24
CA HIS A 57 -10.08 -8.38 -7.60
C HIS A 57 -10.12 -7.14 -8.51
N GLY A 58 -9.28 -7.13 -9.54
CA GLY A 58 -9.27 -6.09 -10.57
C GLY A 58 -9.13 -4.68 -9.98
N LYS A 59 -10.13 -3.83 -10.23
CA LYS A 59 -10.12 -2.39 -9.88
C LYS A 59 -10.30 -2.11 -8.40
N ASP A 60 -10.81 -3.07 -7.63
CA ASP A 60 -11.05 -2.90 -6.19
C ASP A 60 -9.75 -3.08 -5.37
N ARG A 61 -8.73 -3.68 -6.00
CA ARG A 61 -7.43 -3.89 -5.38
C ARG A 61 -6.66 -2.57 -5.26
N LEU A 62 -6.00 -2.38 -4.12
CA LEU A 62 -5.12 -1.23 -3.93
C LEU A 62 -3.98 -1.23 -4.95
N SER A 63 -3.69 -0.06 -5.53
CA SER A 63 -2.46 0.12 -6.30
C SER A 63 -1.24 -0.10 -5.40
N LEU A 64 -0.12 -0.54 -5.99
CA LEU A 64 1.09 -0.88 -5.25
C LEU A 64 1.58 0.29 -4.37
N SER A 65 1.60 1.50 -4.90
CA SER A 65 1.95 2.71 -4.13
C SER A 65 1.05 2.92 -2.90
N LYS A 66 -0.28 2.75 -3.04
CA LYS A 66 -1.21 2.89 -1.90
C LYS A 66 -1.01 1.77 -0.88
N LEU A 67 -0.75 0.56 -1.35
CA LEU A 67 -0.49 -0.59 -0.50
C LEU A 67 0.80 -0.38 0.31
N PHE A 68 1.89 -0.02 -0.36
CA PHE A 68 3.17 0.23 0.29
C PHE A 68 3.07 1.33 1.35
N ASN A 69 2.42 2.46 1.03
CA ASN A 69 2.21 3.53 2.01
C ASN A 69 1.42 3.06 3.25
N LYS A 70 0.42 2.19 3.06
CA LYS A 70 -0.33 1.60 4.18
C LYS A 70 0.54 0.64 5.00
N ILE A 71 1.35 -0.20 4.35
CA ILE A 71 2.30 -1.10 5.03
C ILE A 71 3.29 -0.28 5.86
N GLU A 72 3.95 0.74 5.27
CA GLU A 72 4.86 1.62 6.02
C GLU A 72 4.15 2.34 7.17
N SER A 73 2.92 2.81 6.97
CA SER A 73 2.16 3.47 8.03
C SER A 73 1.86 2.52 9.20
N HIS A 74 1.42 1.29 8.91
CA HIS A 74 1.18 0.29 9.95
C HIS A 74 2.48 -0.08 10.67
N PHE A 75 3.56 -0.24 9.92
CA PHE A 75 4.86 -0.54 10.50
C PHE A 75 5.33 0.55 11.47
N ARG A 76 5.26 1.84 11.08
CA ARG A 76 5.60 2.98 11.97
C ARG A 76 4.71 3.06 13.22
N SER A 77 3.42 2.72 13.09
CA SER A 77 2.50 2.63 14.24
C SER A 77 2.91 1.53 15.22
N LEU A 78 3.28 0.35 14.70
CA LEU A 78 3.76 -0.78 15.51
C LEU A 78 5.11 -0.45 16.19
N GLU A 79 6.05 0.17 15.47
CA GLU A 79 7.32 0.65 16.04
C GLU A 79 7.08 1.61 17.21
N SER A 80 6.12 2.53 17.08
CA SER A 80 5.75 3.47 18.15
C SER A 80 5.24 2.77 19.41
N MET A 81 4.68 1.55 19.28
CA MET A 81 4.24 0.72 20.39
C MET A 81 5.36 -0.16 20.98
N GLY A 82 6.54 -0.18 20.36
CA GLY A 82 7.69 -0.98 20.79
C GLY A 82 7.88 -2.28 20.01
N ILE A 83 7.13 -2.50 18.93
CA ILE A 83 7.34 -3.61 18.01
C ILE A 83 8.41 -3.18 16.99
N ASP A 84 9.66 -3.49 17.30
CA ASP A 84 10.77 -3.21 16.39
C ASP A 84 10.90 -4.28 15.29
N GLN A 85 11.49 -3.89 14.14
CA GLN A 85 11.67 -4.78 12.99
C GLN A 85 12.50 -6.02 13.33
N GLU A 86 13.56 -5.85 14.11
CA GLU A 86 14.57 -6.88 14.34
C GLU A 86 13.96 -8.03 15.14
N LYS A 87 13.32 -7.74 16.26
CA LYS A 87 12.76 -8.76 17.16
C LYS A 87 11.49 -9.40 16.61
N ASN A 88 10.78 -8.72 15.70
CA ASN A 88 9.46 -9.14 15.23
C ASN A 88 9.41 -9.59 13.77
N ALA A 89 10.56 -9.64 13.08
CA ALA A 89 10.63 -10.02 11.67
C ALA A 89 9.97 -11.38 11.37
N ALA A 90 10.04 -12.34 12.30
CA ALA A 90 9.49 -13.67 12.16
C ALA A 90 7.99 -13.70 11.82
N TRP A 91 7.20 -12.81 12.43
CA TRP A 91 5.75 -12.75 12.18
C TRP A 91 5.39 -11.55 11.28
N LEU A 92 6.16 -10.46 11.29
CA LEU A 92 5.92 -9.31 10.41
C LEU A 92 6.13 -9.65 8.93
N TYR A 93 7.18 -10.42 8.62
CA TYR A 93 7.48 -10.83 7.23
C TYR A 93 6.28 -11.54 6.56
N PRO A 94 5.73 -12.65 7.10
CA PRO A 94 4.63 -13.33 6.44
C PRO A 94 3.36 -12.47 6.36
N MET A 95 3.14 -11.54 7.30
CA MET A 95 2.01 -10.62 7.23
C MET A 95 2.13 -9.62 6.07
N PHE A 96 3.30 -9.00 5.91
CA PHE A 96 3.52 -8.04 4.83
C PHE A 96 3.63 -8.72 3.46
N GLU A 97 4.21 -9.91 3.40
CA GLU A 97 4.22 -10.73 2.19
C GLU A 97 2.79 -11.09 1.74
N SER A 98 1.90 -11.41 2.70
CA SER A 98 0.49 -11.75 2.42
C SER A 98 -0.34 -10.58 1.88
N CYS A 99 0.10 -9.33 2.05
CA CYS A 99 -0.56 -8.17 1.46
C CYS A 99 -0.42 -8.10 -0.08
N LEU A 100 0.59 -8.76 -0.64
CA LEU A 100 1.04 -8.54 -2.01
C LEU A 100 0.17 -9.28 -3.04
N SER A 101 0.20 -8.80 -4.28
CA SER A 101 -0.48 -9.50 -5.39
C SER A 101 0.40 -10.61 -5.90
N THR A 102 -0.19 -11.60 -6.56
CA THR A 102 0.56 -12.68 -7.20
C THR A 102 1.64 -12.15 -8.15
N ASP A 103 1.34 -11.10 -8.92
CA ASP A 103 2.32 -10.47 -9.82
C ASP A 103 3.51 -9.87 -9.07
N ILE A 104 3.25 -9.17 -7.96
CA ILE A 104 4.30 -8.56 -7.13
C ILE A 104 5.08 -9.63 -6.38
N LEU A 105 4.44 -10.72 -5.95
CA LEU A 105 5.10 -11.87 -5.34
C LEU A 105 6.04 -12.57 -6.33
N HIS A 106 5.62 -12.76 -7.58
CA HIS A 106 6.50 -13.30 -8.62
C HIS A 106 7.68 -12.37 -8.91
N ALA A 107 7.47 -11.07 -8.96
CA ALA A 107 8.54 -10.09 -9.13
C ALA A 107 9.51 -10.12 -7.93
N TRP A 108 8.98 -10.22 -6.71
CA TRP A 108 9.75 -10.36 -5.48
C TRP A 108 10.63 -11.61 -5.49
N GLN A 109 10.06 -12.80 -5.77
CA GLN A 109 10.79 -14.06 -5.82
C GLN A 109 11.88 -14.12 -6.90
N ARG A 110 11.72 -13.36 -7.98
CA ARG A 110 12.74 -13.23 -9.05
C ARG A 110 13.77 -12.13 -8.76
N SER A 111 13.54 -11.31 -7.74
CA SER A 111 14.40 -10.19 -7.43
C SER A 111 15.75 -10.68 -6.88
N PRO A 112 16.86 -10.00 -7.19
CA PRO A 112 18.14 -10.29 -6.55
C PRO A 112 18.10 -10.13 -5.02
N GLN A 113 17.17 -9.33 -4.50
CA GLN A 113 17.00 -9.06 -3.07
C GLN A 113 16.41 -10.26 -2.30
N PHE A 114 15.72 -11.18 -2.98
CA PHE A 114 15.12 -12.36 -2.34
C PHE A 114 16.18 -13.37 -1.85
N ASN A 115 17.24 -13.56 -2.64
CA ASN A 115 18.35 -14.49 -2.34
C ASN A 115 19.57 -13.80 -1.72
N LYS A 116 19.38 -12.61 -1.13
CA LYS A 116 20.47 -11.96 -0.37
C LYS A 116 20.65 -12.73 0.94
N ASP A 117 21.52 -13.73 0.89
CA ASP A 117 21.87 -14.57 2.03
C ASP A 117 22.65 -13.76 3.06
N ASP A 118 22.00 -13.42 4.16
CA ASP A 118 22.66 -13.04 5.41
C ASP A 118 22.36 -14.13 6.45
N LYS A 119 23.25 -15.13 6.51
CA LYS A 119 23.00 -16.41 7.21
C LYS A 119 22.77 -16.26 8.72
N GLU A 120 23.21 -15.16 9.32
CA GLU A 120 23.06 -14.92 10.76
C GLU A 120 21.69 -14.33 11.13
N LYS A 121 21.02 -13.60 10.23
CA LYS A 121 19.78 -12.86 10.49
C LYS A 121 18.81 -12.95 9.31
N GLU A 122 18.65 -14.16 8.77
CA GLU A 122 17.93 -14.44 7.52
C GLU A 122 16.56 -13.73 7.46
N THR A 123 15.72 -13.90 8.49
CA THR A 123 14.36 -13.34 8.48
C THR A 123 14.33 -11.81 8.61
N GLN A 124 15.24 -11.22 9.41
CA GLN A 124 15.35 -9.77 9.54
C GLN A 124 15.82 -9.14 8.23
N SER A 125 16.84 -9.75 7.62
CA SER A 125 17.35 -9.37 6.30
C SER A 125 16.26 -9.47 5.24
N ARG A 126 15.47 -10.56 5.23
CA ARG A 126 14.35 -10.76 4.28
C ARG A 126 13.26 -9.70 4.40
N LEU A 127 12.86 -9.31 5.62
CA LEU A 127 11.88 -8.23 5.82
C LEU A 127 12.41 -6.89 5.32
N SER A 128 13.65 -6.53 5.66
CA SER A 128 14.30 -5.30 5.14
C SER A 128 14.36 -5.31 3.61
N ASN A 129 14.81 -6.43 3.04
CA ASN A 129 14.95 -6.60 1.59
C ASN A 129 13.59 -6.51 0.88
N LEU A 130 12.52 -7.03 1.49
CA LEU A 130 11.16 -6.92 0.97
C LEU A 130 10.69 -5.46 0.94
N LEU A 131 10.87 -4.72 2.05
CA LEU A 131 10.47 -3.31 2.11
C LEU A 131 11.26 -2.45 1.11
N GLU A 132 12.57 -2.71 0.96
CA GLU A 132 13.41 -2.04 -0.04
C GLU A 132 12.96 -2.36 -1.47
N PHE A 133 12.64 -3.63 -1.74
CA PHE A 133 12.10 -4.06 -3.03
C PHE A 133 10.78 -3.34 -3.36
N LEU A 134 9.83 -3.32 -2.43
CA LEU A 134 8.53 -2.67 -2.64
C LEU A 134 8.69 -1.16 -2.89
N ARG A 135 9.59 -0.49 -2.17
CA ARG A 135 9.91 0.92 -2.40
C ARG A 135 10.39 1.15 -3.84
N LYS A 136 11.34 0.34 -4.30
CA LYS A 136 11.87 0.41 -5.67
C LYS A 136 10.80 0.13 -6.71
N GLU A 137 9.94 -0.86 -6.47
CA GLU A 137 8.86 -1.21 -7.40
C GLU A 137 7.83 -0.07 -7.53
N VAL A 138 7.52 0.64 -6.44
CA VAL A 138 6.70 1.87 -6.48
C VAL A 138 7.37 2.97 -7.30
N GLU A 139 8.68 3.17 -7.15
CA GLU A 139 9.45 4.14 -7.94
C GLU A 139 9.45 3.75 -9.44
N TYR A 140 9.64 2.46 -9.75
CA TYR A 140 9.57 1.94 -11.11
C TYR A 140 8.19 2.11 -11.73
N GLU A 141 7.11 1.89 -10.98
CA GLU A 141 5.75 2.16 -11.44
C GLU A 141 5.60 3.63 -11.87
N GLY A 142 6.16 4.57 -11.10
CA GLY A 142 6.22 5.99 -11.44
C GLY A 142 7.00 6.27 -12.74
N ARG A 143 8.18 5.67 -12.89
CA ARG A 143 9.01 5.82 -14.10
C ARG A 143 8.36 5.23 -15.34
N VAL A 144 7.74 4.05 -15.23
CA VAL A 144 7.02 3.40 -16.33
C VAL A 144 5.84 4.25 -16.76
N LYS A 145 5.04 4.76 -15.80
CA LYS A 145 3.94 5.70 -16.11
C LYS A 145 4.44 6.90 -16.88
N LEU A 146 5.53 7.54 -16.41
CA LEU A 146 6.15 8.66 -17.10
C LEU A 146 6.53 8.30 -18.54
N VAL A 147 7.29 7.22 -18.77
CA VAL A 147 7.68 6.81 -20.14
C VAL A 147 6.47 6.57 -21.03
N ARG A 148 5.39 5.98 -20.49
CA ARG A 148 4.17 5.68 -21.23
C ARG A 148 3.33 6.93 -21.55
N THR A 149 3.34 7.93 -20.67
CA THR A 149 2.57 9.18 -20.88
C THR A 149 3.35 10.22 -21.68
N THR A 150 4.67 10.30 -21.54
CA THR A 150 5.52 11.33 -22.18
C THR A 150 5.42 11.34 -23.71
N PHE A 151 5.17 10.20 -24.35
CA PHE A 151 5.06 10.10 -25.81
C PHE A 151 3.65 9.72 -26.31
N GLY A 152 2.61 9.81 -25.46
CA GLY A 152 1.22 9.82 -25.90
C GLY A 152 0.63 8.52 -26.47
N THR A 153 1.24 7.34 -26.28
CA THR A 153 0.60 6.07 -26.66
C THR A 153 -0.25 5.53 -25.51
N PRO A 154 -1.60 5.63 -25.54
CA PRO A 154 -2.44 4.96 -24.56
C PRO A 154 -2.21 3.45 -24.62
N PHE A 155 -1.84 2.86 -23.49
CA PHE A 155 -1.73 1.41 -23.35
C PHE A 155 -3.12 0.80 -23.45
N VAL A 156 -3.37 0.02 -24.50
CA VAL A 156 -4.55 -0.86 -24.58
C VAL A 156 -4.14 -2.22 -24.00
N PRO A 157 -4.74 -2.66 -22.87
CA PRO A 157 -4.52 -4.00 -22.35
C PRO A 157 -4.87 -5.06 -23.41
N ARG A 158 -4.07 -6.13 -23.45
CA ARG A 158 -4.20 -7.24 -24.42
C ARG A 158 -5.40 -8.15 -24.09
N GLU A 159 -6.60 -7.60 -23.94
CA GLU A 159 -7.84 -8.40 -23.79
C GLU A 159 -8.82 -8.27 -24.97
N GLU A 160 -8.63 -7.34 -25.91
CA GLU A 160 -9.56 -7.17 -27.03
C GLU A 160 -8.95 -7.44 -28.42
N ARG A 161 -8.21 -8.54 -28.57
CA ARG A 161 -7.87 -9.09 -29.91
C ARG A 161 -8.84 -10.16 -30.40
N GLY A 162 -10.02 -10.25 -29.79
CA GLY A 162 -11.04 -11.21 -30.15
C GLY A 162 -12.42 -10.59 -30.18
N ARG A 163 -12.69 -9.66 -31.12
CA ARG A 163 -14.02 -9.43 -31.71
C ARG A 163 -13.97 -8.39 -32.84
N GLY A 164 -14.16 -8.88 -34.07
CA GLY A 164 -14.94 -8.17 -35.09
C GLY A 164 -14.21 -7.22 -36.02
N ALA A 165 -13.55 -7.75 -37.05
CA ALA A 165 -13.45 -7.06 -38.33
C ALA A 165 -14.48 -7.69 -39.30
N LYS A 166 -15.65 -7.06 -39.45
CA LYS A 166 -16.48 -7.26 -40.65
C LYS A 166 -16.10 -6.19 -41.67
N PRO A 167 -15.83 -6.54 -42.94
CA PRO A 167 -15.52 -5.54 -43.95
C PRO A 167 -16.82 -4.79 -44.32
N LYS A 168 -16.78 -3.45 -44.28
CA LYS A 168 -17.83 -2.63 -44.86
C LYS A 168 -17.69 -2.65 -46.38
N ALA A 169 -18.61 -3.34 -47.05
CA ALA A 169 -18.81 -3.24 -48.48
C ALA A 169 -19.61 -1.96 -48.82
N GLY A 170 -19.09 -1.19 -49.77
CA GLY A 170 -19.86 -0.39 -50.72
C GLY A 170 -20.45 0.95 -50.25
N LYS A 171 -19.98 2.04 -50.85
CA LYS A 171 -20.70 2.76 -51.93
C LYS A 171 -19.75 3.77 -52.58
N GLY A 172 -19.73 3.76 -53.90
CA GLY A 172 -18.82 4.55 -54.72
C GLY A 172 -19.22 6.02 -54.87
N SER A 173 -18.29 6.78 -55.43
CA SER A 173 -18.59 7.96 -56.23
C SER A 173 -17.55 8.06 -57.33
N ALA A 174 -18.05 8.24 -58.55
CA ALA A 174 -17.34 8.21 -59.81
C ALA A 174 -16.28 9.31 -59.91
N TYR A 175 -15.10 8.95 -60.41
CA TYR A 175 -14.15 9.92 -60.98
C TYR A 175 -14.35 9.99 -62.49
N SER A 176 -14.73 11.19 -62.92
CA SER A 176 -14.64 11.68 -64.30
C SER A 176 -13.17 11.90 -64.68
N GLN A 177 -12.74 11.28 -65.78
CA GLN A 177 -11.61 11.65 -66.65
C GLN A 177 -11.90 10.96 -68.01
N ARG A 178 -11.58 11.46 -69.20
CA ARG A 178 -10.96 12.68 -69.73
C ARG A 178 -11.12 12.58 -71.26
N SER A 179 -11.06 13.73 -71.93
CA SER A 179 -10.69 13.94 -73.35
C SER A 179 -11.66 13.52 -74.45
#